data_AF-A0A843TEL2-F1
#
_entry.id   AF-A0A843TEL2-F1
#
_cell.length_a   1.000
_cell.length_b   1.000
_cell.length_c   1.000
_cell.angle_alpha   90.00
_cell.angle_beta   90.00
_cell.angle_gamma   90.00
#
_symmetry.space_group_name_H-M   'P 1'
#
loop_
_entity.id
_entity.type
_entity.pdbx_description
1 polymer ?
#
loop_
_entity_poly.entity_id
_entity_poly.type
_entity_poly.pdbx_seq_one_letter_code
_entity_poly.pdbx_strand_id
1 'polypeptide(L)'
;MGSLTFNIVRGFPEDVGFGGVGSAAPALVLDGERGELVRAPAARLGKKGVVSDARVAMALKSHSEAERRRRERINAHLSTLRSLVPSTDKLDKAALLGEVITRLRELKNGATEISKGCSVPADVDEVKVEVEGDGMYDDSSTIKVSLCCEDRPELLTDLKQTLQSFRVKIVKAEISTLGGRVKNVFVMTCEGNGDDIEHHLFANSIHQALKSVMDRVSSSPDFSPSSSLPTKRRRISPFESSSSSS
;
A
#
# COMPACT_ATOMS: atom_id res chain seq x y z
N MET A 1 30.77 13.29 11.90
CA MET A 1 31.23 11.94 11.47
C MET A 1 30.45 10.91 12.25
N GLY A 2 29.52 10.22 11.59
CA GLY A 2 28.66 9.20 12.19
C GLY A 2 27.84 8.57 11.09
N SER A 3 28.47 7.69 10.31
CA SER A 3 27.85 7.01 9.19
C SER A 3 27.11 5.77 9.70
N LEU A 4 25.79 5.77 9.59
CA LEU A 4 24.93 4.61 9.77
C LEU A 4 24.74 3.96 8.40
N THR A 5 25.46 2.87 8.15
CA THR A 5 25.33 2.05 6.95
C THR A 5 24.28 0.96 7.17
N PHE A 6 23.15 1.09 6.45
CA PHE A 6 22.19 0.01 6.23
C PHE A 6 22.68 -0.88 5.10
N ASN A 7 23.02 -2.14 5.40
CA ASN A 7 23.30 -3.14 4.39
C ASN A 7 22.06 -4.01 4.11
N ILE A 8 21.53 -3.84 2.91
CA ILE A 8 20.62 -4.75 2.21
C ILE A 8 21.49 -5.86 1.60
N VAL A 9 21.21 -7.12 1.92
CA VAL A 9 21.69 -8.26 1.11
C VAL A 9 20.55 -9.25 0.91
N ARG A 10 20.08 -9.31 -0.35
CA ARG A 10 19.50 -10.52 -0.97
C ARG A 10 20.66 -11.43 -1.38
N GLY A 11 20.51 -12.74 -1.19
CA GLY A 11 21.43 -13.71 -1.78
C GLY A 11 20.99 -15.14 -1.51
N PHE A 12 20.39 -15.77 -2.52
CA PHE A 12 20.14 -17.21 -2.59
C PHE A 12 21.48 -17.98 -2.57
N PRO A 13 21.57 -19.15 -1.91
CA PRO A 13 22.69 -20.05 -2.12
C PRO A 13 22.38 -21.03 -3.27
N GLU A 14 23.19 -20.97 -4.33
CA GLU A 14 23.48 -22.14 -5.16
C GLU A 14 24.81 -22.76 -4.72
N ASP A 15 24.69 -24.07 -4.48
CA ASP A 15 25.59 -25.14 -4.89
C ASP A 15 26.87 -25.51 -4.11
N VAL A 16 27.09 -26.82 -4.16
CA VAL A 16 28.29 -27.63 -3.96
C VAL A 16 28.69 -28.02 -2.52
N GLY A 17 28.69 -29.34 -2.27
CA GLY A 17 29.64 -29.94 -1.32
C GLY A 17 29.15 -31.15 -0.54
N PHE A 18 28.73 -32.22 -1.21
CA PHE A 18 28.54 -33.53 -0.56
C PHE A 18 29.91 -34.15 -0.26
N GLY A 19 30.29 -34.23 1.02
CA GLY A 19 31.53 -34.91 1.41
C GLY A 19 31.86 -34.73 2.88
N GLY A 20 31.39 -35.65 3.73
CA GLY A 20 31.77 -35.65 5.13
C GLY A 20 31.15 -36.81 5.90
N VAL A 21 31.87 -37.93 5.94
CA VAL A 21 31.57 -39.09 6.78
C VAL A 21 31.66 -38.65 8.25
N GLY A 22 30.53 -38.26 8.83
CA GLY A 22 30.38 -38.01 10.26
C GLY A 22 30.17 -39.33 10.99
N SER A 23 31.25 -39.82 11.59
CA SER A 23 31.28 -40.94 12.53
C SER A 23 30.15 -40.82 13.56
N ALA A 24 29.17 -41.73 13.51
CA ALA A 24 28.11 -41.79 14.51
C ALA A 24 28.73 -42.21 15.86
N ALA A 25 28.76 -41.27 16.81
CA ALA A 25 29.11 -41.59 18.19
C ALA A 25 28.14 -42.66 18.72
N PRO A 26 28.63 -43.68 19.45
CA PRO A 26 27.73 -44.70 19.99
C PRO A 26 26.83 -44.07 21.06
N ALA A 27 25.52 -44.26 20.94
CA ALA A 27 24.58 -43.91 21.99
C ALA A 27 24.85 -44.77 23.23
N LEU A 28 25.32 -44.12 24.30
CA LEU A 28 25.50 -44.71 25.62
C LEU A 28 24.26 -44.37 26.44
N VAL A 29 23.66 -45.37 27.08
CA VAL A 29 22.50 -45.18 27.97
C VAL A 29 22.95 -45.45 29.40
N LEU A 30 22.56 -44.59 30.33
CA LEU A 30 22.84 -44.74 31.75
C LEU A 30 21.97 -45.85 32.35
N ASP A 31 22.58 -46.88 32.91
CA ASP A 31 21.87 -47.92 33.66
C ASP A 31 21.56 -47.42 35.09
N GLY A 32 20.28 -47.28 35.40
CA GLY A 32 19.78 -46.56 36.59
C GLY A 32 20.11 -47.23 37.94
N GLU A 33 20.61 -48.46 37.95
CA GLU A 33 20.90 -49.19 39.19
C GLU A 33 22.41 -49.25 39.52
N ARG A 34 23.30 -48.86 38.60
CA ARG A 34 24.76 -48.85 38.84
C ARG A 34 25.49 -47.61 38.31
N GLY A 35 24.80 -46.67 37.67
CA GLY A 35 25.38 -45.37 37.31
C GLY A 35 26.49 -45.42 36.26
N GLU A 36 26.58 -46.50 35.47
CA GLU A 36 27.60 -46.68 34.41
C GLU A 36 26.95 -46.59 33.02
N LEU A 37 27.70 -46.03 32.06
CA LEU A 37 27.29 -45.84 30.67
C LEU A 37 27.58 -47.10 29.84
N VAL A 38 26.53 -47.82 29.42
CA VAL A 38 26.67 -49.04 28.61
C VAL A 38 26.24 -48.81 27.16
N ARG A 39 26.97 -49.42 26.22
CA ARG A 39 26.77 -49.31 24.77
C ARG A 39 25.56 -50.15 24.33
N ALA A 40 24.57 -49.52 23.71
CA ALA A 40 23.40 -50.24 23.17
C ALA A 40 23.78 -51.21 22.03
N PRO A 41 23.17 -52.40 21.94
CA PRO A 41 23.46 -53.35 20.86
C PRO A 41 22.99 -52.78 19.51
N ALA A 42 23.93 -52.68 18.55
CA ALA A 42 23.68 -52.11 17.23
C ALA A 42 22.70 -52.98 16.42
N ALA A 43 21.50 -52.45 16.17
CA ALA A 43 20.62 -52.98 15.12
C ALA A 43 21.35 -52.85 13.78
N ARG A 44 21.56 -53.97 13.10
CA ARG A 44 22.28 -54.04 11.82
C ARG A 44 21.58 -53.18 10.77
N LEU A 45 22.18 -52.03 10.44
CA LEU A 45 21.74 -51.20 9.33
C LEU A 45 21.96 -51.95 8.01
N GLY A 46 20.85 -52.25 7.34
CA GLY A 46 20.83 -52.89 6.04
C GLY A 46 21.50 -52.04 4.96
N LYS A 47 22.27 -52.74 4.12
CA LYS A 47 22.55 -52.52 2.69
C LYS A 47 22.64 -51.06 2.20
N LYS A 48 23.89 -50.66 1.97
CA LYS A 48 24.37 -49.61 1.06
C LYS A 48 23.51 -49.57 -0.22
N GLY A 49 22.89 -48.42 -0.45
CA GLY A 49 21.83 -48.21 -1.42
C GLY A 49 22.23 -48.50 -2.87
N VAL A 50 21.61 -49.51 -3.45
CA VAL A 50 21.20 -49.44 -4.86
C VAL A 50 19.85 -48.75 -4.82
N VAL A 51 19.79 -47.47 -5.20
CA VAL A 51 18.51 -46.82 -5.46
C VAL A 51 17.88 -47.64 -6.58
N SER A 52 16.84 -48.41 -6.24
CA SER A 52 16.18 -49.27 -7.21
C SER A 52 15.74 -48.42 -8.41
N ASP A 53 15.95 -48.91 -9.62
CA ASP A 53 15.59 -48.24 -10.86
C ASP A 53 14.15 -47.71 -10.86
N ALA A 54 13.23 -48.44 -10.20
CA ALA A 54 11.86 -48.02 -9.94
C ALA A 54 11.72 -46.70 -9.13
N ARG A 55 12.56 -46.48 -8.11
CA ARG A 55 12.58 -45.23 -7.32
C ARG A 55 13.13 -44.06 -8.13
N VAL A 56 14.14 -44.30 -8.97
CA VAL A 56 14.67 -43.29 -9.89
C VAL A 56 13.60 -42.91 -10.93
N ALA A 57 12.94 -43.90 -11.52
CA ALA A 57 11.85 -43.68 -12.48
C ALA A 57 10.66 -42.93 -11.86
N MET A 58 10.29 -43.23 -10.61
CA MET A 58 9.23 -42.49 -9.89
C MET A 58 9.65 -41.04 -9.60
N ALA A 59 10.91 -40.79 -9.23
CA ALA A 59 11.43 -39.45 -9.00
C ALA A 59 11.43 -38.61 -10.29
N LEU A 60 11.86 -39.19 -11.42
CA LEU A 60 11.84 -38.52 -12.72
C LEU A 60 10.42 -38.18 -13.18
N LYS A 61 9.47 -39.10 -12.99
CA LYS A 61 8.04 -38.85 -13.27
C LYS A 61 7.51 -37.71 -12.41
N SER A 62 7.78 -37.74 -11.10
CA SER A 62 7.40 -36.67 -10.16
C SER A 62 8.00 -35.31 -10.57
N HIS A 63 9.28 -35.27 -10.94
CA HIS A 63 9.95 -34.05 -11.42
C HIS A 63 9.32 -33.52 -12.72
N SER A 64 9.06 -34.39 -13.70
CA SER A 64 8.43 -34.00 -14.96
C SER A 64 7.01 -33.44 -14.75
N GLU A 65 6.27 -34.02 -13.79
CA GLU A 65 4.93 -33.58 -13.44
C GLU A 65 4.95 -32.25 -12.68
N ALA A 66 5.93 -32.05 -11.79
CA ALA A 66 6.15 -30.78 -11.10
C ALA A 66 6.48 -29.65 -12.09
N GLU A 67 7.34 -29.90 -13.08
CA GLU A 67 7.68 -28.91 -14.11
C GLU A 67 6.48 -28.63 -15.04
N ARG A 68 5.67 -29.66 -15.38
CA ARG A 68 4.41 -29.46 -16.12
C ARG A 68 3.48 -28.51 -15.37
N ARG A 69 3.22 -28.77 -14.08
CA ARG A 69 2.39 -27.90 -13.24
C ARG A 69 2.95 -26.47 -13.16
N ARG A 70 4.26 -26.31 -13.11
CA ARG A 70 4.90 -24.98 -13.14
C ARG A 70 4.58 -24.25 -14.44
N ARG A 71 4.70 -24.91 -15.59
CA ARG A 71 4.38 -24.33 -16.91
C ARG A 71 2.90 -23.97 -17.04
N GLU A 72 2.01 -24.83 -16.56
CA GLU A 72 0.57 -24.59 -16.54
C GLU A 72 0.22 -23.33 -15.75
N ARG A 73 0.77 -23.17 -14.53
CA ARG A 73 0.57 -21.94 -13.72
C ARG A 73 1.05 -20.68 -14.44
N ILE A 74 2.23 -20.73 -15.07
CA ILE A 74 2.77 -19.60 -15.82
C ILE A 74 1.88 -19.26 -17.02
N ASN A 75 1.45 -20.27 -17.78
CA ASN A 75 0.58 -20.04 -18.93
C ASN A 75 -0.80 -19.51 -18.51
N ALA A 76 -1.32 -19.95 -17.37
CA ALA A 76 -2.54 -19.39 -16.79
C ALA A 76 -2.39 -17.89 -16.50
N HIS A 77 -1.31 -17.47 -15.82
CA HIS A 77 -1.05 -16.05 -15.56
C HIS A 77 -0.89 -15.22 -16.86
N LEU A 78 -0.22 -15.77 -17.88
CA LEU A 78 -0.10 -15.12 -19.19
C LEU A 78 -1.46 -14.98 -19.90
N SER A 79 -2.34 -15.98 -19.75
CA SER A 79 -3.71 -15.89 -20.26
C SER A 79 -4.51 -14.80 -19.54
N THR A 80 -4.39 -14.72 -18.21
CA THR A 80 -5.03 -13.63 -17.44
C THR A 80 -4.52 -12.27 -17.89
N LEU A 81 -3.21 -12.11 -18.09
CA LEU A 81 -2.63 -10.85 -18.59
C LEU A 81 -3.21 -10.46 -19.95
N ARG A 82 -3.38 -11.39 -20.89
CA ARG A 82 -4.01 -11.11 -22.19
C ARG A 82 -5.45 -10.60 -22.04
N SER A 83 -6.22 -11.18 -21.11
CA SER A 83 -7.60 -10.75 -20.89
C SER A 83 -7.74 -9.36 -20.26
N LEU A 84 -6.72 -8.89 -19.54
CA LEU A 84 -6.73 -7.59 -18.84
C LEU A 84 -6.23 -6.43 -19.72
N VAL A 85 -5.41 -6.73 -20.73
CA VAL A 85 -4.78 -5.70 -21.58
C VAL A 85 -5.41 -5.71 -22.97
N PRO A 86 -6.01 -4.58 -23.42
CA PRO A 86 -6.61 -4.49 -24.76
C PRO A 86 -5.64 -4.88 -25.87
N SER A 87 -6.16 -5.53 -26.92
CA SER A 87 -5.43 -5.78 -28.18
C SER A 87 -4.18 -6.68 -28.06
N THR A 88 -4.11 -7.56 -27.07
CA THR A 88 -2.94 -8.43 -26.85
C THR A 88 -3.12 -9.91 -27.24
N ASP A 89 -4.28 -10.27 -27.78
CA ASP A 89 -4.67 -11.66 -28.07
C ASP A 89 -3.73 -12.39 -29.04
N LYS A 90 -3.11 -11.65 -29.96
CA LYS A 90 -2.23 -12.18 -31.01
C LYS A 90 -0.73 -12.01 -30.71
N LEU A 91 -0.39 -11.40 -29.58
CA LEU A 91 1.01 -11.13 -29.23
C LEU A 91 1.72 -12.38 -28.73
N ASP A 92 2.97 -12.53 -29.13
CA ASP A 92 3.87 -13.51 -28.56
C ASP A 92 4.18 -13.17 -27.09
N LYS A 93 4.80 -14.10 -26.36
CA LYS A 93 4.99 -13.94 -24.91
C LYS A 93 5.87 -12.73 -24.56
N ALA A 94 6.87 -12.41 -25.38
CA ALA A 94 7.76 -11.29 -25.11
C ALA A 94 7.07 -9.96 -25.42
N ALA A 95 6.41 -9.83 -26.58
CA ALA A 95 5.68 -8.60 -26.91
C ALA A 95 4.52 -8.34 -25.94
N LEU A 96 3.81 -9.38 -25.49
CA LEU A 96 2.77 -9.24 -24.45
C LEU A 96 3.31 -8.54 -23.20
N LEU A 97 4.46 -8.99 -22.68
CA LEU A 97 5.04 -8.41 -21.48
C LEU A 97 5.52 -6.97 -21.72
N GLY A 98 6.09 -6.69 -22.89
CA GLY A 98 6.47 -5.33 -23.29
C GLY A 98 5.27 -4.38 -23.35
N GLU A 99 4.16 -4.83 -23.94
CA GLU A 99 2.92 -4.08 -24.04
C GLU A 99 2.31 -3.81 -22.65
N VAL A 100 2.25 -4.82 -21.78
CA VAL A 100 1.78 -4.68 -20.39
C VAL A 100 2.59 -3.60 -19.64
N ILE A 101 3.91 -3.61 -19.78
CA ILE A 101 4.78 -2.62 -19.12
C ILE A 101 4.50 -1.21 -19.66
N THR A 102 4.36 -1.08 -20.97
CA THR A 102 4.04 0.21 -21.63
C THR A 102 2.71 0.75 -21.12
N ARG A 103 1.68 -0.11 -21.06
CA ARG A 103 0.36 0.27 -20.56
C ARG A 103 0.36 0.64 -19.09
N LEU A 104 1.10 -0.08 -18.25
CA LEU A 104 1.26 0.29 -16.83
C LEU A 104 1.96 1.63 -16.68
N ARG A 105 2.97 1.94 -17.51
CA ARG A 105 3.65 3.24 -17.49
C ARG A 105 2.72 4.36 -17.92
N GLU A 106 1.98 4.19 -19.00
CA GLU A 106 1.00 5.16 -19.48
C GLU A 106 -0.13 5.39 -18.47
N LEU A 107 -0.69 4.33 -17.87
CA LEU A 107 -1.70 4.45 -16.81
C LEU A 107 -1.15 5.20 -15.59
N LYS A 108 0.06 4.85 -15.14
CA LYS A 108 0.73 5.53 -14.03
C LYS A 108 0.96 7.01 -14.34
N ASN A 109 1.43 7.32 -15.55
CA ASN A 109 1.68 8.70 -15.98
C ASN A 109 0.37 9.50 -16.09
N GLY A 110 -0.68 8.91 -16.67
CA GLY A 110 -2.01 9.52 -16.73
C GLY A 110 -2.58 9.78 -15.33
N ALA A 111 -2.47 8.81 -14.42
CA ALA A 111 -2.87 9.00 -13.03
C ALA A 111 -2.09 10.13 -12.35
N THR A 112 -0.76 10.21 -12.56
CA THR A 112 0.06 11.29 -11.99
C THR A 112 -0.28 12.66 -12.56
N GLU A 113 -0.67 12.74 -13.83
CA GLU A 113 -1.06 14.00 -14.48
C GLU A 113 -2.42 14.47 -13.96
N ILE A 114 -3.39 13.56 -13.89
CA ILE A 114 -4.72 13.85 -13.33
C ILE A 114 -4.60 14.24 -11.85
N SER A 115 -3.71 13.58 -11.08
CA SER A 115 -3.51 13.92 -9.66
C SER A 115 -2.86 15.28 -9.43
N LYS A 116 -2.18 15.89 -10.42
CA LYS A 116 -1.69 17.27 -10.27
C LYS A 116 -2.85 18.27 -10.21
N GLY A 117 -3.95 17.99 -10.90
CA GLY A 117 -5.15 18.82 -10.92
C GLY A 117 -6.23 18.41 -9.92
N CYS A 118 -6.07 17.26 -9.25
CA CYS A 118 -7.06 16.71 -8.32
C CYS A 118 -6.40 16.35 -7.00
N SER A 119 -6.80 17.01 -5.92
CA SER A 119 -6.33 16.73 -4.56
C SER A 119 -6.95 15.44 -4.01
N VAL A 120 -6.50 14.27 -4.50
CA VAL A 120 -6.99 12.97 -4.00
C VAL A 120 -6.57 12.77 -2.53
N PRO A 121 -7.49 12.36 -1.63
CA PRO A 121 -7.15 11.97 -0.27
C PRO A 121 -6.15 10.81 -0.26
N ALA A 122 -5.11 10.93 0.57
CA ALA A 122 -4.18 9.84 0.81
C ALA A 122 -4.79 8.82 1.78
N ASP A 123 -4.34 7.57 1.71
CA ASP A 123 -4.77 6.49 2.62
C ASP A 123 -4.25 6.66 4.06
N VAL A 124 -3.50 7.73 4.33
CA VAL A 124 -2.92 8.07 5.62
C VAL A 124 -3.40 9.43 6.11
N ASP A 125 -3.50 9.58 7.43
CA ASP A 125 -3.83 10.84 8.06
C ASP A 125 -2.60 11.75 8.04
N GLU A 126 -2.72 12.93 7.42
CA GLU A 126 -1.60 13.85 7.25
C GLU A 126 -2.03 15.32 7.35
N VAL A 127 -1.17 16.12 7.99
CA VAL A 127 -1.24 17.59 7.99
C VAL A 127 0.05 18.12 7.38
N LYS A 128 -0.06 18.88 6.30
CA LYS A 128 1.08 19.57 5.65
C LYS A 128 0.81 21.07 5.59
N VAL A 129 1.80 21.86 5.97
CA VAL A 129 1.79 23.32 5.87
C VAL A 129 3.00 23.73 5.04
N GLU A 130 2.75 24.35 3.90
CA GLU A 130 3.74 24.85 2.94
C GLU A 130 3.65 26.38 2.98
N VAL A 131 4.77 27.05 3.24
CA VAL A 131 4.87 28.51 3.14
C VAL A 131 5.47 28.81 1.76
N GLU A 132 4.68 29.41 0.88
CA GLU A 132 5.15 29.87 -0.44
C GLU A 132 5.49 31.36 -0.34
N GLY A 133 6.79 31.65 -0.31
CA GLY A 133 7.33 33.00 -0.50
C GLY A 133 7.94 33.08 -1.89
N ASP A 134 7.32 33.84 -2.80
CA ASP A 134 7.88 34.06 -4.13
C ASP A 134 8.97 35.14 -4.06
N GLY A 135 10.16 34.79 -4.52
CA GLY A 135 11.27 35.73 -4.57
C GLY A 135 10.99 36.82 -5.60
N MET A 136 10.87 38.05 -5.11
CA MET A 136 11.27 39.31 -5.74
C MET A 136 10.17 40.33 -6.15
N TYR A 137 8.87 40.02 -6.27
CA TYR A 137 7.86 41.05 -6.60
C TYR A 137 6.42 40.88 -6.06
N ASP A 138 6.12 39.95 -5.14
CA ASP A 138 4.77 39.83 -4.55
C ASP A 138 4.78 40.06 -3.04
N ASP A 139 4.14 41.13 -2.58
CA ASP A 139 4.11 41.59 -1.18
C ASP A 139 3.20 40.72 -0.27
N SER A 140 2.86 39.49 -0.68
CA SER A 140 1.95 38.64 0.09
C SER A 140 2.43 37.20 0.22
N SER A 141 3.09 36.89 1.33
CA SER A 141 3.39 35.51 1.72
C SER A 141 2.10 34.71 1.86
N THR A 142 1.93 33.67 1.03
CA THR A 142 0.79 32.76 1.12
C THR A 142 1.16 31.49 1.86
N ILE A 143 0.25 31.01 2.70
CA ILE A 143 0.41 29.75 3.42
C ILE A 143 -0.62 28.78 2.88
N LYS A 144 -0.14 27.64 2.39
CA LYS A 144 -0.97 26.55 1.94
C LYS A 144 -0.98 25.46 2.98
N VAL A 145 -2.17 25.04 3.36
CA VAL A 145 -2.41 24.06 4.41
C VAL A 145 -3.23 22.94 3.81
N SER A 146 -2.82 21.70 4.04
CA SER A 146 -3.60 20.53 3.66
C SER A 146 -3.75 19.57 4.83
N LEU A 147 -4.97 19.05 4.98
CA LEU A 147 -5.35 18.05 5.97
C LEU A 147 -6.04 16.90 5.24
N CYS A 148 -5.58 15.68 5.50
CA CYS A 148 -6.20 14.45 5.02
C CYS A 148 -6.60 13.60 6.24
N CYS A 149 -7.87 13.21 6.33
CA CYS A 149 -8.40 12.40 7.44
C CYS A 149 -9.72 11.71 7.03
N GLU A 150 -10.33 10.94 7.94
CA GLU A 150 -11.67 10.39 7.75
C GLU A 150 -12.73 11.49 7.66
N ASP A 151 -13.72 11.30 6.77
CA ASP A 151 -14.82 12.24 6.58
C ASP A 151 -15.86 12.07 7.71
N ARG A 152 -15.81 12.97 8.69
CA ARG A 152 -16.74 13.01 9.84
C ARG A 152 -17.56 14.30 9.80
N PRO A 153 -18.83 14.28 10.27
CA PRO A 153 -19.71 15.45 10.21
C PRO A 153 -19.21 16.66 11.02
N GLU A 154 -18.44 16.43 12.08
CA GLU A 154 -17.91 17.49 12.96
C GLU A 154 -16.62 18.14 12.42
N LEU A 155 -15.91 17.45 11.52
CA LEU A 155 -14.58 17.85 11.05
C LEU A 155 -14.56 19.27 10.47
N LEU A 156 -15.46 19.59 9.54
CA LEU A 156 -15.48 20.90 8.90
C LEU A 156 -15.83 22.03 9.89
N THR A 157 -16.63 21.71 10.91
CA THR A 157 -16.98 22.67 11.97
C THR A 157 -15.76 22.99 12.83
N ASP A 158 -15.03 21.96 13.26
CA ASP A 158 -13.80 22.10 14.04
C ASP A 158 -12.71 22.84 13.25
N LEU A 159 -12.56 22.52 11.96
CA LEU A 159 -11.60 23.20 11.08
C LEU A 159 -11.96 24.68 10.91
N LYS A 160 -13.24 24.98 10.65
CA LYS A 160 -13.71 26.35 10.53
C LYS A 160 -13.44 27.15 11.80
N GLN A 161 -13.81 26.62 12.96
CA GLN A 161 -13.60 27.29 14.25
C GLN A 161 -12.12 27.50 14.55
N THR A 162 -11.29 26.50 14.26
CA THR A 162 -9.84 26.57 14.44
C THR A 162 -9.24 27.65 13.54
N LEU A 163 -9.54 27.65 12.23
CA LEU A 163 -9.01 28.64 11.30
C LEU A 163 -9.52 30.06 11.59
N GLN A 164 -10.76 30.22 12.04
CA GLN A 164 -11.30 31.52 12.46
C GLN A 164 -10.56 32.11 13.67
N SER A 165 -10.02 31.26 14.55
CA SER A 165 -9.26 31.70 15.73
C SER A 165 -7.93 32.37 15.35
N PHE A 166 -7.35 32.02 14.21
CA PHE A 166 -6.08 32.57 13.71
C PHE A 166 -6.24 33.88 12.93
N ARG A 167 -7.47 34.40 12.77
CA ARG A 167 -7.78 35.62 11.98
C ARG A 167 -7.16 35.62 10.56
N VAL A 168 -7.02 34.45 9.96
CA VAL A 168 -6.49 34.30 8.61
C VAL A 168 -7.55 34.59 7.55
N LYS A 169 -7.12 35.13 6.42
CA LYS A 169 -7.97 35.29 5.23
C LYS A 169 -7.72 34.13 4.28
N ILE A 170 -8.71 33.25 4.12
CA ILE A 170 -8.64 32.11 3.20
C ILE A 170 -8.94 32.64 1.79
N VAL A 171 -7.95 32.56 0.90
CA VAL A 171 -8.05 32.99 -0.50
C VAL A 171 -8.61 31.87 -1.38
N LYS A 172 -8.25 30.62 -1.09
CA LYS A 172 -8.74 29.44 -1.82
C LYS A 172 -9.01 28.30 -0.84
N ALA A 173 -10.10 27.59 -1.04
CA ALA A 173 -10.40 26.35 -0.33
C ALA A 173 -10.79 25.29 -1.35
N GLU A 174 -10.20 24.10 -1.23
CA GLU A 174 -10.48 22.93 -2.06
C GLU A 174 -10.74 21.75 -1.13
N ILE A 175 -11.89 21.10 -1.31
CA ILE A 175 -12.29 19.94 -0.52
C ILE A 175 -12.54 18.80 -1.49
N SER A 176 -11.87 17.68 -1.23
CA SER A 176 -11.95 16.48 -2.05
C SER A 176 -12.26 15.29 -1.16
N THR A 177 -13.30 14.52 -1.50
CA THR A 177 -13.73 13.33 -0.75
C THR A 177 -13.60 12.09 -1.62
N LEU A 178 -13.02 11.02 -1.08
CA LEU A 178 -12.90 9.73 -1.75
C LEU A 178 -12.93 8.60 -0.72
N GLY A 179 -13.80 7.61 -0.91
CA GLY A 179 -13.78 6.38 -0.10
C GLY A 179 -14.00 6.59 1.40
N GLY A 180 -14.78 7.59 1.81
CA GLY A 180 -15.00 7.94 3.22
C GLY A 180 -13.87 8.74 3.86
N ARG A 181 -12.86 9.15 3.07
CA ARG A 181 -11.79 10.07 3.49
C ARG A 181 -11.99 11.42 2.81
N VAL A 182 -11.50 12.46 3.46
CA VAL A 182 -11.56 13.84 2.99
C VAL A 182 -10.19 14.49 3.06
N LYS A 183 -9.87 15.25 2.01
CA LYS A 183 -8.71 16.13 1.92
C LYS A 183 -9.18 17.56 1.79
N ASN A 184 -8.82 18.36 2.78
CA ASN A 184 -9.12 19.79 2.84
C ASN A 184 -7.82 20.55 2.56
N VAL A 185 -7.80 21.39 1.53
CA VAL A 185 -6.69 22.27 1.18
C VAL A 185 -7.14 23.71 1.28
N PHE A 186 -6.46 24.50 2.10
CA PHE A 186 -6.71 25.92 2.30
C PHE A 186 -5.47 26.72 1.91
N VAL A 187 -5.63 27.74 1.08
CA VAL A 187 -4.60 28.75 0.81
C VAL A 187 -5.03 30.02 1.52
N MET A 188 -4.19 30.53 2.40
CA MET A 188 -4.47 31.70 3.23
C MET A 188 -3.38 32.75 3.08
N THR A 189 -3.75 34.01 3.20
CA THR A 189 -2.82 35.13 3.27
C THR A 189 -2.63 35.54 4.72
N CYS A 190 -1.37 35.74 5.11
CA CYS A 190 -1.02 36.35 6.37
C CYS A 190 -0.84 37.85 6.17
N GLU A 191 -1.76 38.65 6.70
CA GLU A 191 -1.62 40.10 6.69
C GLU A 191 -0.60 40.50 7.78
N GLY A 192 0.66 40.69 7.37
CA GLY A 192 1.73 41.18 8.22
C GLY A 192 3.08 41.14 7.50
N ASN A 193 3.82 42.26 7.51
CA ASN A 193 5.23 42.33 7.08
C ASN A 193 6.15 41.64 8.11
N GLY A 194 5.84 40.39 8.47
CA GLY A 194 6.65 39.63 9.40
C GLY A 194 7.92 39.12 8.71
N ASP A 195 9.03 39.10 9.43
CA ASP A 195 10.23 38.39 8.98
C ASP A 195 9.88 36.90 8.71
N ASP A 196 10.64 36.21 7.86
CA ASP A 196 10.44 34.77 7.55
C ASP A 196 10.27 33.88 8.80
N ILE A 197 10.87 34.30 9.92
CA ILE A 197 10.79 33.62 11.22
C ILE A 197 9.38 33.67 11.81
N GLU A 198 8.68 34.81 11.72
CA GLU A 198 7.32 34.96 12.24
C GLU A 198 6.33 34.13 11.42
N HIS A 199 6.49 34.12 10.10
CA HIS A 199 5.70 33.27 9.21
C HIS A 199 5.90 31.78 9.51
N HIS A 200 7.13 31.35 9.82
CA HIS A 200 7.40 29.96 10.18
C HIS A 200 6.79 29.57 11.55
N LEU A 201 6.86 30.45 12.55
CA LEU A 201 6.21 30.23 13.85
C LEU A 201 4.68 30.16 13.74
N PHE A 202 4.10 31.00 12.88
CA PHE A 202 2.68 31.00 12.59
C PHE A 202 2.26 29.71 11.87
N ALA A 203 3.01 29.28 10.86
CA ALA A 203 2.80 28.01 10.16
C ALA A 203 2.86 26.80 11.12
N ASN A 204 3.81 26.79 12.06
CA ASN A 204 3.91 25.75 13.08
C ASN A 204 2.72 25.76 14.04
N SER A 205 2.23 26.94 14.41
CA SER A 205 1.04 27.09 15.27
C SER A 205 -0.22 26.54 14.58
N ILE A 206 -0.40 26.84 13.29
CA ILE A 206 -1.50 26.28 12.49
C ILE A 206 -1.35 24.77 12.36
N HIS A 207 -0.15 24.27 12.06
CA HIS A 207 0.12 22.83 11.95
C HIS A 207 -0.28 22.11 13.24
N GLN A 208 0.14 22.63 14.39
CA GLN A 208 -0.18 22.04 15.70
C GLN A 208 -1.67 22.08 16.00
N ALA A 209 -2.37 23.19 15.71
CA ALA A 209 -3.80 23.31 15.95
C ALA A 209 -4.62 22.35 15.08
N LEU A 210 -4.25 22.21 13.81
CA LEU A 210 -4.91 21.27 12.89
C LEU A 210 -4.60 19.82 13.22
N LYS A 211 -3.36 19.54 13.67
CA LYS A 211 -3.02 18.23 14.23
C LYS A 211 -3.87 17.90 15.45
N SER A 212 -4.13 18.88 16.32
CA SER A 212 -5.03 18.69 17.46
C SER A 212 -6.49 18.44 17.04
N VAL A 213 -6.98 19.09 15.99
CA VAL A 213 -8.30 18.76 15.38
C VAL A 213 -8.30 17.30 14.91
N MET A 214 -7.27 16.88 14.20
CA MET A 214 -7.13 15.50 13.71
C MET A 214 -7.12 14.49 14.87
N ASP A 215 -6.34 14.72 15.92
CA ASP A 215 -6.27 13.83 17.09
C ASP A 215 -7.62 13.73 17.84
N ARG A 216 -8.38 14.83 17.92
CA ARG A 216 -9.74 14.83 18.48
C ARG A 216 -10.72 14.03 17.63
N VAL A 217 -10.62 14.18 16.31
CA VAL A 217 -11.43 13.45 15.35
C VAL A 217 -11.10 11.95 15.41
N SER A 218 -9.83 11.56 15.51
CA SER A 218 -9.42 10.15 15.63
C SER A 218 -9.77 9.51 16.99
N SER A 219 -9.94 10.29 18.05
CA SER A 219 -10.27 9.79 19.40
C SER A 219 -11.76 9.81 19.73
N SER A 220 -12.59 10.41 18.86
CA SER A 220 -14.05 10.39 19.02
C SER A 220 -14.58 8.97 18.74
N PRO A 221 -15.28 8.33 19.70
CA PRO A 221 -15.78 6.97 19.55
C PRO A 221 -16.88 6.90 18.50
N ASP A 222 -16.80 5.87 17.67
CA ASP A 222 -17.72 5.54 16.59
C ASP A 222 -19.20 5.62 17.01
N PHE A 223 -19.93 6.62 16.53
CA PHE A 223 -21.35 6.43 16.27
C PHE A 223 -21.47 5.72 14.91
N SER A 224 -21.39 4.38 14.95
CA SER A 224 -22.07 3.57 13.95
C SER A 224 -23.57 3.75 14.16
N PRO A 225 -24.29 4.18 13.12
CA PRO A 225 -25.13 3.19 12.49
C PRO A 225 -24.81 3.13 11.00
N SER A 226 -24.56 1.91 10.52
CA SER A 226 -24.91 1.55 9.16
C SER A 226 -26.38 1.90 8.93
N SER A 227 -26.64 3.06 8.34
CA SER A 227 -27.90 3.33 7.67
C SER A 227 -27.58 3.53 6.21
N SER A 228 -27.51 2.40 5.50
CA SER A 228 -27.84 2.36 4.09
C SER A 228 -29.28 2.86 3.96
N LEU A 229 -29.48 4.18 3.93
CA LEU A 229 -30.73 4.73 3.44
C LEU A 229 -30.82 4.32 1.96
N PRO A 230 -31.82 3.52 1.55
CA PRO A 230 -32.02 3.30 0.13
C PRO A 230 -32.43 4.65 -0.43
N THR A 231 -31.54 5.26 -1.21
CA THR A 231 -31.85 6.42 -2.03
C THR A 231 -32.95 5.99 -3.00
N LYS A 232 -34.21 6.09 -2.57
CA LYS A 232 -35.40 6.03 -3.41
C LYS A 232 -35.38 7.31 -4.25
N ARG A 233 -34.44 7.38 -5.21
CA ARG A 233 -34.55 8.31 -6.34
C ARG A 233 -35.88 7.98 -6.99
N ARG A 234 -36.85 8.90 -6.79
CA ARG A 234 -38.08 8.94 -7.58
C ARG A 234 -37.67 8.88 -9.04
N ARG A 235 -38.00 7.76 -9.68
CA ARG A 235 -37.97 7.62 -11.12
C ARG A 235 -39.00 8.60 -11.66
N ILE A 236 -38.55 9.75 -12.15
CA ILE A 236 -39.33 10.57 -13.06
C ILE A 236 -39.48 9.77 -14.35
N SER A 237 -40.65 9.17 -14.53
CA SER A 237 -41.07 8.61 -15.82
C SER A 237 -41.45 9.76 -16.75
N PRO A 238 -40.83 9.90 -17.94
CA PRO A 238 -41.47 10.62 -19.02
C PRO A 238 -42.47 9.65 -19.70
N PHE A 239 -43.50 10.21 -20.32
CA PHE A 239 -44.64 9.56 -20.99
C PHE A 239 -45.87 9.28 -20.11
N GLU A 240 -46.76 10.27 -20.08
CA GLU A 240 -48.17 10.01 -20.36
C GLU A 240 -48.50 10.71 -21.69
N SER A 241 -48.42 9.94 -22.78
CA SER A 241 -49.32 10.16 -23.91
C SER A 241 -50.54 9.30 -23.63
N SER A 242 -51.69 9.92 -23.46
CA SER A 242 -52.97 9.24 -23.65
C SER A 242 -53.93 10.21 -24.29
N SER A 243 -54.05 10.03 -25.60
CA SER A 243 -55.26 10.24 -26.35
C SER A 243 -56.46 9.64 -25.60
N SER A 244 -57.58 10.37 -25.54
CA SER A 244 -58.88 9.83 -25.91
C SER A 244 -59.93 10.94 -25.99
N SER A 245 -60.65 10.86 -27.10
CA SER A 245 -61.75 11.71 -27.54
C SER A 245 -62.97 11.64 -26.64
N SER A 246 -63.76 12.71 -26.66
CA SER A 246 -65.20 12.70 -26.95
C SER A 246 -65.59 14.05 -27.54
#